data_AF-A0A3N5NNT4-F1
#
_entry.id   AF-A0A3N5NNT4-F1
#
_cell.length_a   1.000
_cell.length_b   1.000
_cell.length_c   1.000
_cell.angle_alpha   90.00
_cell.angle_beta   90.00
_cell.angle_gamma   90.00
#
_symmetry.space_group_name_H-M   'P 1'
#
loop_
_entity.id
_entity.type
_entity.pdbx_description
1 polymer ?
#
loop_
_entity_poly.entity_id
_entity_poly.type
_entity_poly.pdbx_seq_one_letter_code
_entity_poly.pdbx_strand_id
1 'polypeptide(L)' 'KDTVIAYPGQVTRIRAQFSTPGQFVWHCHIVEHEDNEMMRPYRIGPEQPGQPGST' A
#
# COMPACT_ATOMS: atom_id res chain seq x y z
N LYS A 1 5.96 8.86 -9.82
CA LYS A 1 4.87 9.43 -9.02
C LYS A 1 4.25 8.31 -8.21
N ASP A 2 4.12 8.52 -6.92
CA ASP A 2 3.78 7.54 -5.88
C ASP A 2 2.32 7.68 -5.38
N THR A 3 1.66 8.79 -5.70
CA THR A 3 0.25 9.06 -5.35
C THR A 3 -0.61 9.33 -6.57
N VAL A 4 -1.87 8.88 -6.50
CA VAL A 4 -2.92 9.16 -7.49
C VAL A 4 -4.23 9.47 -6.78
N ILE A 5 -5.07 10.30 -7.39
CA ILE A 5 -6.40 10.61 -6.86
C ILE A 5 -7.37 9.50 -7.29
N ALA A 6 -8.12 8.97 -6.35
CA ALA A 6 -9.23 8.06 -6.60
C ALA A 6 -10.54 8.77 -6.21
N TYR A 7 -11.42 8.99 -7.19
CA TYR A 7 -12.69 9.67 -6.95
C TYR A 7 -13.74 8.71 -6.36
N PRO A 8 -14.68 9.22 -5.53
CA PRO A 8 -15.77 8.41 -5.00
C PRO A 8 -16.58 7.73 -6.10
N GLY A 9 -16.94 6.46 -5.90
CA GLY A 9 -17.73 5.67 -6.85
C GLY A 9 -16.98 5.23 -8.12
N GLN A 10 -15.69 5.50 -8.23
CA GLN A 10 -14.86 5.09 -9.35
C GLN A 10 -13.82 4.02 -8.95
N VAL A 11 -13.39 3.23 -9.93
CA VAL A 11 -12.30 2.26 -9.76
C VAL A 11 -11.04 2.79 -10.46
N THR A 12 -10.02 3.13 -9.67
CA THR A 12 -8.70 3.50 -10.18
C THR A 12 -7.83 2.26 -10.32
N ARG A 13 -7.38 1.94 -11.54
CA ARG A 13 -6.49 0.79 -11.79
C ARG A 13 -5.05 1.26 -11.92
N ILE A 14 -4.14 0.62 -11.18
CA ILE A 14 -2.72 0.98 -11.14
C ILE A 14 -1.89 -0.20 -11.63
N ARG A 15 -0.89 0.08 -12.47
CA ARG A 15 0.17 -0.87 -12.85
C ARG A 15 1.50 -0.28 -12.40
N ALA A 16 2.18 -0.98 -11.50
CA ALA A 16 3.47 -0.59 -10.97
C ALA A 16 4.45 -1.75 -11.13
N GLN A 17 5.72 -1.44 -11.40
CA GLN A 17 6.80 -2.40 -11.42
C GLN A 17 7.65 -2.22 -10.16
N PHE A 18 7.84 -3.31 -9.41
CA PHE A 18 8.67 -3.33 -8.22
C PHE A 18 10.00 -3.99 -8.55
N SER A 19 11.10 -3.24 -8.46
CA SER A 19 12.46 -3.77 -8.70
C SER A 19 13.10 -4.36 -7.44
N THR A 20 12.58 -4.02 -6.26
CA THR A 20 13.14 -4.42 -4.96
C THR A 20 12.08 -5.19 -4.15
N PRO A 21 12.39 -6.38 -3.62
CA PRO A 21 11.48 -7.10 -2.73
C PRO A 21 11.45 -6.44 -1.34
N GLY A 22 10.30 -6.49 -0.66
CA GLY A 22 10.14 -5.88 0.66
C GLY A 22 8.68 -5.72 1.09
N GLN A 23 8.50 -5.09 2.26
CA GLN A 23 7.19 -4.58 2.70
C GLN A 23 7.04 -3.12 2.30
N PHE A 24 5.88 -2.81 1.74
CA PHE A 24 5.48 -1.47 1.38
C PHE A 24 4.20 -1.14 2.14
N VAL A 25 3.94 0.15 2.34
CA VAL A 25 2.68 0.65 2.86
C VAL A 25 1.79 1.10 1.71
N TRP A 26 0.53 0.68 1.75
CA TRP A 26 -0.51 1.13 0.86
C TRP A 26 -1.56 1.87 1.68
N HIS A 27 -1.64 3.19 1.52
CA HIS A 27 -2.56 4.00 2.32
C HIS A 27 -3.16 5.18 1.55
N CYS A 28 -4.23 5.75 2.09
CA CYS A 28 -4.67 7.08 1.68
C CYS A 28 -3.66 8.11 2.19
N HIS A 29 -3.22 9.02 1.31
CA HIS A 29 -2.31 10.11 1.69
C HIS A 29 -3.07 11.30 2.33
N ILE A 30 -4.18 11.01 3.01
CA ILE A 30 -4.97 11.93 3.82
C ILE A 30 -4.83 11.44 5.25
N VAL A 31 -4.20 12.24 6.11
CA VAL A 31 -3.78 11.83 7.46
C VAL A 31 -4.93 11.27 8.28
N GLU A 32 -6.09 11.94 8.25
CA GLU A 32 -7.27 11.47 9.00
C GLU A 32 -7.78 10.11 8.51
N HIS A 33 -7.60 9.78 7.22
CA HIS A 33 -7.98 8.47 6.69
C HIS A 33 -6.94 7.41 7.03
N GLU A 34 -5.65 7.76 6.96
CA GLU A 34 -4.55 6.91 7.39
C GLU A 34 -4.72 6.44 8.84
N ASP A 35 -5.01 7.38 9.75
CA ASP A 35 -5.27 7.09 11.17
C ASP A 35 -6.55 6.30 11.39
N ASN A 36 -7.56 6.45 10.51
CA ASN A 36 -8.81 5.68 10.50
C ASN A 36 -8.68 4.36 9.71
N GLU A 37 -7.58 3.64 9.95
CA GLU A 37 -7.33 2.28 9.42
C GLU A 37 -7.26 2.14 7.88
N MET A 38 -7.14 3.24 7.12
CA MET A 38 -6.89 3.16 5.67
C MET A 38 -5.41 2.97 5.32
N MET A 39 -4.72 2.12 6.08
CA MET A 39 -3.35 1.66 5.82
C MET A 39 -3.31 0.13 5.74
N ARG A 40 -2.67 -0.42 4.71
CA ARG A 40 -2.47 -1.86 4.53
C ARG A 40 -1.01 -2.18 4.19
N PRO A 41 -0.42 -3.22 4.81
CA PRO A 41 0.87 -3.71 4.37
C PRO A 41 0.74 -4.41 3.00
N TYR A 42 1.72 -4.18 2.13
CA TYR A 42 1.81 -4.82 0.83
C TYR A 42 3.17 -5.47 0.67
N ARG A 43 3.21 -6.81 0.59
CA ARG A 43 4.44 -7.59 0.49
C ARG A 43 4.75 -7.89 -0.97
N ILE A 44 5.98 -7.60 -1.39
CA ILE A 44 6.53 -8.02 -2.68
C ILE A 44 7.68 -8.99 -2.42
N GLY A 45 7.56 -10.21 -2.96
CA GLY A 45 8.58 -11.25 -2.80
C GLY A 45 8.38 -12.13 -1.55
N PRO A 46 9.40 -12.92 -1.17
CA PRO A 46 9.32 -13.85 -0.04
C PRO A 46 9.27 -13.11 1.31
N GLU A 47 8.90 -13.83 2.37
CA GLU A 47 8.91 -13.30 3.73
C GLU A 47 10.34 -12.92 4.15
N GLN A 48 10.49 -11.74 4.75
CA GLN A 48 11.79 -11.24 5.21
C GLN A 48 11.91 -11.32 6.74
N PRO A 49 13.10 -11.59 7.30
CA PRO A 49 13.31 -11.60 8.74
C PRO A 49 12.92 -10.26 9.37
N GLY A 50 12.11 -10.29 10.44
CA GLY A 50 11.64 -9.08 11.14
C GLY A 50 10.37 -8.45 10.57
N GLN A 51 9.78 -9.02 9.52
CA GLN A 51 8.51 -8.57 8.98
C GLN A 51 7.35 -9.02 9.88
N PRO A 52 6.35 -8.16 10.18
CA PRO A 52 5.12 -8.59 10.84
C PRO A 52 4.45 -9.69 10.02
N GLY A 53 3.96 -10.74 10.69
CA GLY A 53 3.24 -11.83 10.05
C GLY A 53 2.02 -11.33 9.28
N SER A 54 1.65 -12.04 8.22
CA SER A 54 0.38 -11.83 7.52
C SER A 54 -0.75 -12.46 8.34
N THR A 55 -1.25 -11.75 9.35
CA THR A 55 -2.50 -12.13 10.04
C THR A 55 -3.70 -11.83 9.16
#